data_AF-A0A6L8KZU4-F1
#
_entry.id   AF-A0A6L8KZU4-F1
#
_cell.length_a   1.000
_cell.length_b   1.000
_cell.length_c   1.000
_cell.angle_alpha   90.00
_cell.angle_beta   90.00
_cell.angle_gamma   90.00
#
_symmetry.space_group_name_H-M   'P 1'
#
loop_
_entity.id
_entity.type
_entity.pdbx_description
1 polymer ?
#
loop_
_entity_poly.entity_id
_entity_poly.type
_entity_poly.pdbx_seq_one_letter_code
_entity_poly.pdbx_strand_id
1 'polypeptide(L)' 'MPATHDTYTRRQGLKKTYDVEYTALHYRISLGNKVLKDIHLDLHSSPVLDTEVTWRHAIADIENLRGMTEQ' A
#
# COMPACT_ATOMS: atom_id res chain seq x y z
N MET A 1 9.41 4.59 -14.53
CA MET A 1 10.11 3.83 -13.48
C MET A 1 9.47 2.45 -13.39
N PRO A 2 10.23 1.37 -13.17
CA PRO A 2 9.65 0.06 -12.89
C PRO A 2 8.88 0.12 -11.57
N ALA A 3 7.81 -0.67 -11.46
CA ALA A 3 7.13 -0.89 -10.19
C ALA A 3 8.04 -1.71 -9.27
N THR A 4 8.10 -1.29 -8.01
CA THR A 4 8.77 -2.02 -6.94
C THR A 4 7.74 -2.90 -6.25
N HIS A 5 8.11 -4.14 -5.96
CA HIS A 5 7.30 -5.07 -5.19
C HIS A 5 7.94 -5.29 -3.83
N ASP A 6 7.17 -5.11 -2.77
CA ASP A 6 7.61 -5.39 -1.40
C ASP A 6 6.44 -5.94 -0.57
N THR A 7 6.75 -6.54 0.58
CA THR A 7 5.74 -7.16 1.43
C THR A 7 5.76 -6.54 2.81
N TYR A 8 4.57 -6.23 3.32
CA TYR A 8 4.42 -5.67 4.66
C TYR A 8 3.53 -6.53 5.52
N THR A 9 4.07 -6.96 6.66
CA THR A 9 3.29 -7.62 7.69
C THR A 9 2.75 -6.58 8.66
N ARG A 10 1.42 -6.44 8.67
CA ARG A 10 0.71 -5.52 9.57
C ARG A 10 1.05 -5.87 11.01
N ARG A 11 1.36 -4.84 11.79
CA ARG A 11 1.76 -5.00 13.21
C ARG A 11 0.57 -4.89 14.15
N GLN A 12 -0.49 -4.21 13.72
CA GLN A 12 -1.71 -4.00 14.50
C GLN A 12 -2.84 -4.94 14.05
N GLY A 13 -3.60 -5.49 15.02
CA GLY A 13 -4.71 -6.41 14.75
C GLY A 13 -4.26 -7.80 14.31
N LEU A 14 -5.03 -8.46 13.42
CA LEU A 14 -4.66 -9.77 12.92
C LEU A 14 -3.41 -9.66 12.04
N LYS A 15 -2.37 -10.43 12.39
CA LYS A 15 -1.09 -10.47 11.66
C LYS A 15 -1.32 -11.06 10.27
N LYS A 16 -1.55 -10.18 9.30
CA LYS A 16 -1.69 -10.51 7.88
C LYS A 16 -0.52 -9.87 7.12
N THR A 17 0.01 -10.60 6.15
CA THR A 17 1.08 -10.13 5.26
C THR A 17 0.46 -9.67 3.96
N TYR A 18 0.74 -8.43 3.59
CA TYR A 18 0.21 -7.77 2.42
C TYR A 18 1.31 -7.65 1.39
N ASP A 19 0.95 -7.89 0.14
CA ASP A 19 1.80 -7.64 -1.01
C ASP A 19 1.54 -6.22 -1.51
N VAL A 20 2.60 -5.46 -1.72
CA VAL A 20 2.50 -4.05 -2.12
C VAL A 20 3.33 -3.83 -3.38
N GLU A 21 2.65 -3.53 -4.46
CA GLU A 21 3.26 -3.06 -5.71
C GLU A 21 3.19 -1.54 -5.71
N TYR A 22 4.30 -0.83 -5.87
CA TYR A 22 4.30 0.63 -5.84
C TYR A 22 5.31 1.26 -6.81
N THR A 23 4.95 2.44 -7.29
CA THR A 23 5.78 3.34 -8.10
C THR A 23 5.85 4.70 -7.39
N ALA A 24 6.42 5.73 -8.03
CA ALA A 24 6.43 7.08 -7.47
C ALA A 24 5.03 7.74 -7.36
N LEU A 25 4.03 7.24 -8.09
CA LEU A 25 2.70 7.86 -8.20
C LEU A 25 1.55 6.86 -8.06
N HIS A 26 1.82 5.61 -7.72
CA HIS A 26 0.79 4.58 -7.64
C HIS A 26 1.23 3.51 -6.67
N TYR A 27 0.28 2.97 -5.90
CA TYR A 27 0.50 1.76 -5.14
C TYR A 27 -0.75 0.90 -5.12
N ARG A 28 -0.52 -0.41 -5.10
CA ARG A 28 -1.52 -1.44 -4.99
C ARG A 28 -1.19 -2.31 -3.78
N ILE A 29 -2.19 -2.52 -2.93
CA ILE A 29 -2.10 -3.40 -1.76
C ILE A 29 -2.97 -4.62 -2.03
N SER A 30 -2.37 -5.79 -1.94
CA SER A 30 -3.01 -7.08 -2.10
C SER A 30 -2.83 -7.94 -0.85
N LEU A 31 -3.76 -8.85 -0.63
CA LEU A 31 -3.71 -9.85 0.44
C LEU A 31 -4.06 -11.21 -0.16
N GLY A 32 -3.06 -12.08 -0.32
CA GLY A 32 -3.21 -13.30 -1.11
C GLY A 32 -3.60 -12.97 -2.56
N ASN A 33 -4.70 -13.56 -3.05
CA ASN A 33 -5.22 -13.32 -4.40
C ASN A 33 -6.19 -12.13 -4.50
N LYS A 34 -6.38 -11.35 -3.43
CA LYS A 34 -7.35 -10.24 -3.41
C LYS A 34 -6.65 -8.90 -3.38
N VAL A 35 -6.95 -8.04 -4.35
CA VAL A 35 -6.57 -6.61 -4.30
C VAL A 35 -7.47 -5.91 -3.29
N LEU A 36 -6.86 -5.27 -2.29
CA LEU A 36 -7.57 -4.52 -1.26
C LEU A 36 -7.66 -3.04 -1.58
N LYS A 37 -6.57 -2.48 -2.13
CA LYS A 37 -6.51 -1.09 -2.55
C LYS A 37 -5.64 -0.95 -3.80
N ASP A 38 -6.02 -0.02 -4.66
CA ASP A 38 -5.29 0.41 -5.84
C ASP A 38 -5.43 1.93 -5.92
N ILE A 39 -4.37 2.65 -5.62
CA ILE A 39 -4.39 4.11 -5.42
C ILE A 39 -3.39 4.76 -6.35
N HIS A 40 -3.86 5.74 -7.12
CA HIS A 40 -3.03 6.63 -7.90
C HIS A 40 -2.85 7.93 -7.10
N LEU A 41 -1.60 8.27 -6.79
CA LEU A 41 -1.22 9.53 -6.16
C LEU A 41 -1.18 10.62 -7.22
N ASP A 42 -1.91 11.71 -6.96
CA ASP A 42 -1.89 12.89 -7.81
C ASP A 42 -0.53 13.60 -7.72
N LEU A 43 0.01 14.04 -8.86
CA LEU A 43 1.27 14.80 -8.95
C LEU A 43 1.25 16.07 -8.08
N HIS A 44 0.06 16.60 -7.80
CA HIS A 44 -0.13 17.77 -6.94
C HIS A 44 0.10 17.50 -5.45
N SER A 45 0.03 16.25 -5.01
CA SER A 45 0.05 15.88 -3.58
C SER A 45 1.44 15.60 -3.05
N SER A 46 2.44 15.38 -3.91
CA SER A 46 3.81 15.14 -3.48
C SER A 46 4.80 15.83 -4.42
N PRO A 47 5.55 16.84 -3.95
CA PRO A 47 6.53 17.57 -4.77
C PRO A 47 7.74 16.72 -5.17
N VAL A 48 7.84 15.48 -4.68
CA VAL A 48 8.91 14.54 -5.01
C VAL A 48 8.28 13.24 -5.48
N LEU A 49 8.66 12.81 -6.70
CA LEU A 49 8.38 11.50 -7.27
C LEU A 49 9.18 10.42 -6.52
N ASP A 50 8.89 10.27 -5.23
CA ASP A 50 9.66 9.43 -4.33
C ASP A 50 8.89 8.15 -3.98
N THR A 51 9.51 7.02 -4.31
CA THR A 51 8.96 5.70 -4.00
C THR A 51 8.91 5.44 -2.50
N GLU A 52 9.78 6.05 -1.69
CA GLU A 52 9.71 5.90 -0.22
C GLU A 52 8.47 6.58 0.36
N VAL A 53 8.08 7.73 -0.18
CA VAL A 53 6.86 8.43 0.24
C VAL A 53 5.64 7.57 -0.10
N THR A 54 5.59 7.05 -1.33
CA THR A 54 4.50 6.15 -1.77
C THR A 54 4.42 4.89 -0.90
N TRP A 55 5.56 4.30 -0.56
CA TRP A 55 5.64 3.17 0.36
C TRP A 55 5.04 3.51 1.73
N ARG A 56 5.42 4.65 2.33
CA ARG A 56 4.87 5.07 3.62
C ARG A 56 3.35 5.27 3.58
N HIS A 57 2.81 5.80 2.48
CA HIS A 57 1.36 5.89 2.28
C HIS A 57 0.71 4.50 2.25
N ALA A 58 1.29 3.56 1.49
CA ALA A 58 0.79 2.19 1.44
C ALA A 58 0.79 1.52 2.83
N ILE A 59 1.86 1.68 3.61
CA ILE A 59 1.95 1.13 4.98
C ILE A 59 0.94 1.79 5.91
N ALA A 60 0.79 3.11 5.85
CA ALA A 60 -0.21 3.80 6.63
C ALA A 60 -1.61 3.32 6.29
N ASP A 61 -1.91 3.08 5.02
CA ASP A 61 -3.16 2.46 4.58
C ASP A 61 -3.32 1.05 5.15
N ILE A 62 -2.29 0.20 5.09
CA ILE A 62 -2.36 -1.16 5.66
C ILE A 62 -2.61 -1.14 7.17
N GLU A 63 -1.94 -0.26 7.90
CA GLU A 63 -2.16 -0.10 9.33
C GLU A 63 -3.57 0.48 9.62
N ASN A 64 -4.07 1.37 8.76
CA ASN A 64 -5.41 1.95 8.83
C ASN A 64 -6.51 1.13 8.13
N LEU A 65 -6.21 -0.02 7.53
CA LEU A 65 -7.19 -1.03 7.12
C LEU A 65 -7.81 -1.62 8.39
N ARG A 66 -8.65 -0.82 9.05
CA ARG A 66 -9.38 -1.17 10.26
C ARG A 66 -10.36 -2.26 9.89
N GLY A 67 -10.06 -3.47 10.33
CA GLY A 67 -11.02 -4.55 10.56
C GLY A 67 -12.12 -4.61 9.51
N MET A 68 -11.77 -4.90 8.25
CA MET A 68 -12.75 -5.51 7.36
C MET A 68 -13.21 -6.77 8.09
N THR A 69 -14.37 -6.65 8.74
CA THR A 69 -15.22 -7.80 9.04
C THR A 69 -15.32 -8.52 7.71
N GLU A 70 -14.81 -9.75 7.68
CA GLU A 70 -15.04 -10.67 6.59
C GLU A 70 -16.56 -10.82 6.53
N GLN A 71 -17.23 -9.98 5.73
CA GLN A 71 -18.64 -10.16 5.38
C GLN A 71 -18.75 -11.35 4.43
#